data_AF-A0A661FD79-F1
#
_entry.id   AF-A0A661FD79-F1
#
_cell.length_a   1.000
_cell.length_b   1.000
_cell.length_c   1.000
_cell.angle_alpha   90.00
_cell.angle_beta   90.00
_cell.angle_gamma   90.00
#
_symmetry.space_group_name_H-M   'P 1'
#
loop_
_entity.id
_entity.type
_entity.pdbx_description
1 polymer ?
#
loop_
_entity_poly.entity_id
_entity_poly.type
_entity_poly.pdbx_seq_one_letter_code
_entity_poly.pdbx_strand_id
1 'polypeptide(L)'
;MVDKDQALLKYVLRLGDNALVYGQRLIELVAHGPELEEELANANFSLDYLGQARMFYTYAGKLEGAGRTEDDFAMLRPEHEYEN
;
A
#
# COMPACT_ATOMS: atom_id res chain seq x y z
N MET A 1 13.91 19.14 -16.46
CA MET A 1 12.67 18.37 -16.67
C MET A 1 12.76 17.15 -15.77
N VAL A 2 11.75 16.90 -14.94
CA VAL A 2 11.70 15.64 -14.18
C VAL A 2 11.48 14.52 -15.20
N ASP A 3 12.30 13.47 -15.10
CA ASP A 3 12.14 12.28 -15.93
C ASP A 3 10.75 11.66 -15.68
N LYS A 4 10.05 11.32 -16.76
CA LYS A 4 8.65 10.86 -16.69
C LYS A 4 8.53 9.56 -15.90
N ASP A 5 9.52 8.68 -16.04
CA ASP A 5 9.53 7.38 -15.38
C ASP A 5 9.78 7.54 -13.88
N GLN A 6 10.65 8.48 -13.48
CA GLN A 6 10.83 8.86 -12.08
C GLN A 6 9.57 9.48 -11.46
N ALA A 7 8.88 10.36 -12.19
CA ALA A 7 7.62 10.93 -11.74
C ALA A 7 6.52 9.86 -11.58
N LEU A 8 6.46 8.91 -12.50
CA LEU A 8 5.52 7.79 -12.45
C LEU A 8 5.82 6.85 -11.28
N LEU A 9 7.08 6.47 -11.09
CA LEU A 9 7.51 5.64 -9.95
C LEU A 9 7.08 6.28 -8.63
N LYS A 10 7.39 7.57 -8.46
CA LYS A 10 6.99 8.33 -7.27
C LYS A 10 5.47 8.31 -7.07
N TYR A 11 4.70 8.55 -8.12
CA TYR A 11 3.23 8.54 -8.03
C TYR A 11 2.67 7.15 -7.66
N VAL A 12 3.22 6.10 -8.24
CA VAL A 12 2.82 4.71 -7.94
C VAL A 12 3.14 4.36 -6.48
N LEU A 13 4.30 4.76 -5.97
CA LEU A 13 4.65 4.56 -4.57
C LEU A 13 3.67 5.24 -3.64
N ARG A 14 3.29 6.51 -3.91
CA ARG A 14 2.27 7.22 -3.11
C ARG A 14 0.94 6.49 -3.05
N LEU A 15 0.48 5.90 -4.15
CA LEU A 15 -0.75 5.12 -4.18
C LEU A 15 -0.62 3.81 -3.38
N GLY A 16 0.53 3.15 -3.48
CA GLY A 16 0.84 1.95 -2.68
C GLY A 16 0.90 2.26 -1.19
N ASP A 17 1.56 3.35 -0.82
CA ASP A 17 1.72 3.82 0.56
C ASP A 17 0.36 4.16 1.18
N ASN A 18 -0.47 4.93 0.47
CA ASN A 18 -1.84 5.24 0.89
C ASN A 18 -2.65 3.95 1.16
N ALA A 19 -2.63 3.01 0.21
CA ALA A 19 -3.37 1.77 0.32
C ALA A 19 -2.86 0.91 1.48
N LEU A 20 -1.54 0.77 1.64
CA LEU A 20 -0.95 -0.03 2.71
C LEU A 20 -1.31 0.54 4.09
N VAL A 21 -1.07 1.84 4.31
CA VAL A 21 -1.31 2.47 5.61
C VAL A 21 -2.79 2.50 5.93
N TYR A 22 -3.65 2.79 4.96
CA TYR A 22 -5.10 2.79 5.20
C TYR A 22 -5.63 1.37 5.48
N GLY A 23 -5.17 0.37 4.75
CA GLY A 23 -5.48 -1.04 5.03
C GLY A 23 -5.05 -1.44 6.45
N GLN A 24 -3.84 -1.07 6.86
CA GLN A 24 -3.36 -1.30 8.22
C GLN A 24 -4.24 -0.63 9.29
N ARG A 25 -4.72 0.60 9.05
CA ARG A 25 -5.63 1.26 10.00
C ARG A 25 -7.01 0.61 10.08
N LEU A 26 -7.53 0.12 8.95
CA LEU A 26 -8.80 -0.59 8.93
C LEU A 26 -8.71 -1.92 9.68
N ILE A 27 -7.63 -2.69 9.49
CA ILE A 27 -7.49 -3.98 10.19
C ILE A 27 -7.34 -3.83 11.70
N GLU A 28 -6.72 -2.74 12.17
CA GLU A 28 -6.60 -2.42 13.61
C GLU A 28 -7.98 -2.26 14.29
N LEU A 29 -9.01 -1.89 13.53
CA LEU A 29 -10.38 -1.73 14.02
C LEU A 29 -11.21 -3.01 13.96
N VAL A 30 -10.69 -4.09 13.36
CA VAL A 30 -11.40 -5.36 13.38
C VAL A 30 -11.50 -5.88 14.82
N ALA A 31 -12.65 -6.44 15.19
CA ALA A 31 -13.10 -6.79 16.54
C ALA A 31 -13.43 -5.61 17.49
N HIS A 32 -13.61 -4.40 16.96
CA HIS A 32 -14.03 -3.21 17.71
C HIS A 32 -15.38 -2.61 17.26
N GLY A 33 -15.95 -3.14 16.19
CA GLY A 33 -17.27 -2.82 15.66
C GLY A 33 -18.41 -3.44 16.49
N PRO A 34 -19.64 -2.91 16.32
CA PRO A 34 -20.80 -3.32 17.10
C PRO A 34 -21.36 -4.69 16.69
N GLU A 35 -21.23 -5.07 15.42
CA GLU A 35 -21.85 -6.27 14.83
C GLU A 35 -20.88 -7.01 13.89
N LEU A 36 -21.06 -8.33 13.74
CA LEU A 36 -20.17 -9.20 12.96
C LEU A 36 -20.16 -8.85 11.47
N GLU A 37 -21.28 -8.41 10.91
CA GLU A 37 -21.39 -8.03 9.50
C GLU A 37 -20.53 -6.81 9.19
N GLU A 38 -20.48 -5.82 10.09
CA GLU A 38 -19.65 -4.63 9.95
C GLU A 38 -18.16 -4.98 10.06
N GLU A 39 -17.82 -5.92 10.94
CA GLU A 39 -16.47 -6.46 11.08
C GLU A 39 -15.99 -7.15 9.81
N LEU A 40 -16.83 -8.01 9.25
CA LEU A 40 -16.53 -8.71 8.01
C LEU A 40 -16.38 -7.72 6.85
N ALA A 41 -17.23 -6.70 6.79
CA ALA A 41 -17.14 -5.65 5.78
C ALA A 41 -15.82 -4.85 5.93
N ASN A 42 -15.45 -4.47 7.16
CA ASN A 42 -14.20 -3.75 7.43
C ASN A 42 -12.96 -4.59 7.08
N ALA A 43 -12.95 -5.87 7.47
CA ALA A 43 -11.87 -6.79 7.11
C ALA A 43 -11.74 -6.96 5.58
N ASN A 44 -12.86 -7.02 4.85
CA ASN A 44 -12.85 -7.07 3.39
C ASN A 44 -12.26 -5.79 2.77
N PHE A 45 -12.66 -4.60 3.26
CA PHE A 45 -12.06 -3.36 2.77
C PHE A 45 -10.56 -3.31 3.05
N SER A 46 -10.13 -3.68 4.25
CA SER A 46 -8.70 -3.79 4.58
C SER A 46 -7.96 -4.71 3.63
N LEU A 47 -8.54 -5.86 3.28
CA LEU A 47 -7.95 -6.83 2.37
C LEU A 47 -7.85 -6.30 0.93
N ASP A 48 -8.86 -5.57 0.47
CA ASP A 48 -8.85 -4.91 -0.84
C ASP A 48 -7.73 -3.85 -0.93
N TYR A 49 -7.56 -3.05 0.13
CA TYR A 49 -6.47 -2.07 0.20
C TYR A 49 -5.09 -2.75 0.22
N LEU A 50 -4.93 -3.86 0.93
CA LEU A 50 -3.71 -4.66 0.88
C LEU A 50 -3.45 -5.19 -0.54
N GLY A 51 -4.49 -5.66 -1.24
CA GLY A 51 -4.39 -6.09 -2.64
C GLY A 51 -3.95 -4.96 -3.57
N GLN A 52 -4.48 -3.75 -3.38
CA GLN A 52 -4.06 -2.56 -4.13
C GLN A 52 -2.62 -2.18 -3.84
N ALA A 53 -2.18 -2.19 -2.58
CA ALA A 53 -0.79 -1.90 -2.20
C ALA A 53 0.19 -2.86 -2.89
N ARG A 54 -0.11 -4.16 -2.86
CA ARG A 54 0.66 -5.20 -3.59
C ARG A 54 0.75 -4.93 -5.08
N MET A 55 -0.39 -4.62 -5.72
CA MET A 55 -0.43 -4.27 -7.14
C MET A 55 0.47 -3.06 -7.45
N PHE A 56 0.39 -1.99 -6.66
CA PHE A 56 1.20 -0.80 -6.86
C PHE A 56 2.69 -1.05 -6.63
N TYR A 57 3.08 -1.72 -5.55
CA TYR A 57 4.49 -1.98 -5.27
C TYR A 57 5.11 -2.98 -6.24
N THR A 58 4.37 -4.01 -6.66
CA THR A 58 4.80 -4.90 -7.75
C THR A 58 5.06 -4.10 -9.03
N TYR A 59 4.22 -3.10 -9.34
CA TYR A 59 4.46 -2.23 -10.49
C TYR A 59 5.64 -1.27 -10.27
N ALA A 60 5.81 -0.72 -9.06
CA ALA A 60 6.96 0.10 -8.70
C ALA A 60 8.29 -0.66 -8.87
N GLY A 61 8.34 -1.94 -8.47
CA GLY A 61 9.52 -2.79 -8.69
C GLY A 61 9.85 -2.99 -10.17
N LYS A 62 8.83 -3.12 -11.02
CA LYS A 62 9.01 -3.19 -12.49
C LYS A 62 9.50 -1.86 -13.07
N LEU A 63 9.00 -0.73 -12.58
CA LEU A 63 9.39 0.61 -13.04
C LEU A 63 10.82 0.96 -12.61
N GLU A 64 11.18 0.64 -11.38
CA GLU A 64 12.52 0.93 -10.86
C GLU A 64 13.59 0.04 -11.50
N GLY A 65 13.28 -1.24 -11.75
CA GLY A 65 14.21 -2.18 -12.38
C GLY A 65 15.42 -2.57 -11.52
N ALA A 66 15.43 -2.24 -10.23
CA ALA A 66 16.52 -2.56 -9.29
C ALA A 66 16.34 -3.90 -8.56
N GLY A 67 15.32 -4.70 -8.93
CA GLY A 67 15.06 -6.00 -8.34
C GLY A 67 14.30 -5.97 -7.00
N ARG A 68 13.84 -4.79 -6.55
CA ARG A 68 12.95 -4.68 -5.39
C ARG A 68 11.60 -5.30 -5.66
N THR A 69 11.09 -6.02 -4.67
CA THR A 69 9.80 -6.70 -4.63
C THR A 69 8.78 -5.87 -3.83
N GLU A 70 7.51 -6.28 -3.87
CA GLU A 70 6.46 -5.61 -3.09
C GLU A 70 6.74 -5.60 -1.57
N ASP A 71 7.38 -6.65 -1.05
CA ASP A 71 7.75 -6.75 0.36
C ASP A 71 8.88 -5.78 0.71
N ASP A 72 9.83 -5.55 -0.19
CA ASP A 72 10.91 -4.58 0.04
C ASP A 72 10.35 -3.15 0.15
N PHE A 73 9.39 -2.79 -0.71
CA PHE A 73 8.70 -1.51 -0.62
C PHE A 73 7.83 -1.41 0.64
N ALA A 74 7.15 -2.49 1.05
CA ALA A 74 6.27 -2.45 2.22
C ALA A 74 7.02 -2.52 3.56
N MET A 75 8.16 -3.22 3.64
CA MET A 75 8.74 -3.60 4.93
C MET A 75 10.14 -3.03 5.19
N LEU A 76 10.88 -2.64 4.15
CA LEU A 76 12.29 -2.22 4.28
C LEU A 76 12.52 -0.72 4.11
N ARG A 77 11.47 0.05 3.78
CA ARG A 77 11.54 1.51 3.74
C ARG A 77 11.33 2.12 5.13
N PRO A 78 12.19 3.05 5.58
CA PRO A 78 11.94 3.85 6.78
C PRO A 78 10.78 4.83 6.56
N GLU A 79 10.25 5.38 7.65
CA GLU A 79 9.06 6.22 7.68
C GLU A 79 9.16 7.49 6.82
N HIS A 80 10.37 8.04 6.64
CA HIS A 80 10.57 9.25 5.82
C HIS A 80 10.59 8.96 4.31
N GLU A 81 10.64 7.68 3.92
CA GLU A 81 10.52 7.23 2.53
C GLU A 81 9.08 6.85 2.14
N TYR A 82 8.16 6.86 3.12
CA TYR A 82 6.73 6.73 2.89
C TYR A 82 6.10 8.07 2.55
N GLU A 83 5.19 8.08 1.57
CA GLU A 83 4.51 9.28 1.07
C GLU A 83 2.97 9.14 1.08
N ASN A 84 2.43 8.43 2.08
CA ASN A 84 0.99 8.27 2.36
C ASN A 84 0.32 9.49 3.03
#